data_AF-A0A7Y2UTP2-F1
#
_entry.id   AF-A0A7Y2UTP2-F1
#
_cell.length_a   1.000
_cell.length_b   1.000
_cell.length_c   1.000
_cell.angle_alpha   90.00
_cell.angle_beta   90.00
_cell.angle_gamma   90.00
#
_symmetry.space_group_name_H-M   'P 1'
#
loop_
_entity.id
_entity.type
_entity.pdbx_description
1 polymer ?
#
loop_
_entity_poly.entity_id
_entity_poly.type
_entity_poly.pdbx_seq_one_letter_code
_entity_poly.pdbx_strand_id
1 'polypeptide(L)'
;DYAIDPTRPVGTRLVRFMYKGHPVKPDQNFVLATNQFRAAGGGGGHQFDENQIILRSETSVPSALIHLLKEGDYAYDLAGKPWQFAAPYPVSAVIRSAPESHKYLRDIAHLSPSYQGNDPEGFARIRLSL
;
A
#
# COMPACT_ATOMS: atom_id res chain seq x y z
N ASP A 1 8.09 -4.06 8.21
CA ASP A 1 8.80 -3.70 6.97
C ASP A 1 8.78 -4.82 5.96
N TYR A 2 8.56 -4.50 4.69
CA TYR A 2 8.65 -5.46 3.60
C TYR A 2 9.36 -4.89 2.37
N ALA A 3 9.94 -5.76 1.55
CA ALA A 3 10.60 -5.35 0.30
C ALA A 3 10.03 -6.15 -0.87
N ILE A 4 9.79 -5.45 -1.98
CA ILE A 4 9.15 -6.00 -3.17
C ILE A 4 10.12 -5.90 -4.35
N ASP A 5 10.46 -7.03 -4.95
CA ASP A 5 11.20 -7.11 -6.21
C ASP A 5 10.20 -7.23 -7.37
N PRO A 6 9.98 -6.16 -8.16
CA PRO A 6 9.00 -6.17 -9.25
C PRO A 6 9.43 -7.04 -10.44
N THR A 7 10.71 -7.43 -10.51
CA THR A 7 11.28 -8.21 -11.61
C THR A 7 10.99 -9.71 -11.48
N ARG A 8 10.60 -10.17 -10.29
CA ARG A 8 10.18 -11.55 -10.05
C ARG A 8 8.78 -11.84 -10.60
N PRO A 9 8.49 -13.11 -10.93
CA PRO A 9 7.15 -13.56 -11.28
C PRO A 9 6.09 -13.15 -10.24
N VAL A 10 4.85 -12.98 -10.70
CA VAL A 10 3.71 -12.74 -9.80
C VAL A 10 3.64 -13.86 -8.77
N GLY A 11 3.42 -13.51 -7.50
CA GLY A 11 3.42 -14.44 -6.37
C GLY A 11 4.77 -14.61 -5.65
N THR A 12 5.90 -14.23 -6.26
CA THR A 12 7.24 -14.38 -5.65
C THR A 12 7.99 -13.06 -5.46
N ARG A 13 7.29 -11.93 -5.60
CA ARG A 13 7.85 -10.57 -5.52
C ARG A 13 8.21 -10.12 -4.09
N LEU A 14 7.64 -10.71 -3.05
CA LEU A 14 7.96 -10.37 -1.67
C LEU A 14 9.31 -11.00 -1.27
N VAL A 15 10.37 -10.20 -1.21
CA VAL A 15 11.75 -10.70 -0.95
C VAL A 15 12.20 -10.53 0.50
N ARG A 16 11.49 -9.70 1.26
CA ARG A 16 11.71 -9.50 2.69
C ARG A 16 10.39 -9.18 3.35
N PHE A 17 10.11 -9.79 4.50
CA PHE A 17 8.95 -9.47 5.33
C PHE A 17 9.31 -9.57 6.81
N MET A 18 9.27 -8.44 7.50
CA MET A 18 9.73 -8.26 8.87
C MET A 18 8.61 -7.65 9.71
N TYR A 19 8.43 -8.18 10.92
CA TYR A 19 7.55 -7.64 11.94
C TYR A 19 8.36 -7.42 13.23
N LYS A 20 8.31 -6.18 13.76
CA LYS A 20 9.08 -5.78 14.97
C LYS A 20 10.57 -6.18 14.91
N GLY A 21 11.21 -6.00 13.75
CA GLY A 21 12.63 -6.32 13.56
C GLY A 21 12.96 -7.79 13.32
N HIS A 22 11.97 -8.69 13.32
CA HIS A 22 12.17 -10.12 13.09
C HIS A 22 11.53 -10.60 11.77
N PRO A 23 12.14 -11.56 11.05
CA PRO A 23 11.51 -12.17 9.89
C PRO A 23 10.18 -12.84 10.26
N VAL A 24 9.15 -12.60 9.46
CA VAL A 24 7.85 -13.26 9.62
C VAL A 24 7.97 -14.72 9.19
N LYS A 25 7.48 -15.64 10.03
CA LYS A 25 7.46 -17.08 9.72
C LYS A 25 6.12 -17.48 9.08
N PRO A 26 6.09 -18.55 8.26
CA PRO A 26 4.84 -19.00 7.60
C PRO A 26 3.73 -19.43 8.56
N ASP A 27 4.09 -19.89 9.75
CA ASP A 27 3.18 -20.36 10.81
C ASP A 27 2.80 -19.27 11.83
N GLN A 28 3.29 -18.05 11.63
CA GLN A 28 3.03 -16.95 12.54
C GLN A 28 1.63 -16.38 12.33
N ASN A 29 0.85 -16.30 13.41
CA ASN A 29 -0.51 -15.75 13.39
C ASN A 29 -0.50 -14.23 13.64
N PHE A 30 -1.37 -13.53 12.92
CA PHE A 30 -1.58 -12.08 13.05
C PHE A 30 -3.08 -11.77 13.12
N VAL A 31 -3.42 -10.71 13.85
CA VAL A 31 -4.74 -10.08 13.74
C VAL A 31 -4.63 -8.97 12.71
N LEU A 32 -5.43 -9.06 11.65
CA LEU A 32 -5.49 -8.05 10.60
C LEU A 32 -6.73 -7.16 10.81
N ALA A 33 -6.51 -5.86 11.05
CA ALA A 33 -7.56 -4.88 10.95
C ALA A 33 -7.76 -4.50 9.47
N THR A 34 -8.96 -4.69 8.93
CA THR A 34 -9.30 -4.36 7.54
C THR A 34 -10.78 -3.95 7.42
N ASN A 35 -11.20 -3.51 6.24
CA ASN A 35 -12.60 -3.18 5.97
C ASN A 35 -13.36 -4.34 5.30
N GLN A 36 -14.69 -4.27 5.31
CA GLN A 36 -15.56 -5.32 4.76
C GLN A 36 -15.29 -5.62 3.28
N PHE A 37 -15.03 -4.58 2.47
CA PHE A 37 -14.72 -4.75 1.05
C PHE A 37 -13.47 -5.63 0.83
N ARG A 38 -12.40 -5.39 1.60
CA ARG A 38 -11.17 -6.19 1.52
C ARG A 38 -11.34 -7.58 2.12
N ALA A 39 -12.06 -7.71 3.23
CA ALA A 39 -12.35 -9.01 3.84
C ALA A 39 -13.12 -9.94 2.90
N ALA A 40 -14.00 -9.38 2.06
CA ALA A 40 -14.77 -10.11 1.05
C ALA A 40 -14.01 -10.37 -0.27
N GLY A 41 -12.69 -10.11 -0.34
CA GLY A 41 -11.88 -10.33 -1.55
C GLY A 41 -11.93 -9.19 -2.59
N GLY A 42 -12.52 -8.04 -2.24
CA GLY A 42 -12.64 -6.89 -3.13
C GLY A 42 -11.30 -6.41 -3.71
N GLY A 43 -11.28 -6.19 -5.02
CA GLY A 43 -10.09 -5.75 -5.77
C GLY A 43 -9.05 -6.86 -6.01
N GLY A 44 -9.48 -8.12 -6.07
CA GLY A 44 -8.61 -9.28 -6.30
C GLY A 44 -7.83 -9.73 -5.07
N GLY A 45 -8.31 -9.38 -3.87
CA GLY A 45 -7.71 -9.75 -2.61
C GLY A 45 -8.09 -11.16 -2.15
N HIS A 46 -7.50 -11.58 -1.02
CA HIS A 46 -7.92 -12.81 -0.33
C HIS A 46 -9.32 -12.61 0.27
N GLN A 47 -10.21 -13.57 0.01
CA GLN A 47 -11.51 -13.64 0.68
C GLN A 47 -11.34 -14.46 1.96
N PHE A 48 -11.69 -13.86 3.10
CA PHE A 48 -11.64 -14.52 4.40
C PHE A 48 -12.96 -15.22 4.70
N ASP A 49 -12.89 -16.39 5.32
CA ASP A 49 -14.04 -17.13 5.81
C ASP A 49 -14.61 -16.52 7.10
N GLU A 50 -15.91 -16.71 7.36
CA GLU A 50 -16.58 -16.19 8.56
C GLU A 50 -15.92 -16.66 9.87
N ASN A 51 -15.39 -17.89 9.89
CA ASN A 51 -14.70 -18.45 11.05
C ASN A 51 -13.31 -17.83 11.31
N GLN A 52 -12.75 -17.07 10.35
CA GLN A 52 -11.50 -16.32 10.51
C GLN A 52 -11.76 -14.89 11.03
N ILE A 53 -13.02 -14.45 11.07
CA ILE A 53 -13.40 -13.12 11.51
C ILE A 53 -13.66 -13.15 13.01
N ILE A 54 -12.67 -12.69 13.77
CA ILE A 54 -12.73 -12.68 15.24
C ILE A 54 -13.47 -11.46 15.82
N LEU A 55 -13.64 -10.40 15.03
CA LEU A 55 -14.33 -9.18 15.43
C LEU A 55 -14.91 -8.45 14.22
N ARG A 56 -16.17 -8.03 14.31
CA ARG A 56 -16.81 -7.11 13.37
C ARG A 56 -17.12 -5.80 14.09
N SER A 57 -16.46 -4.73 13.67
CA SER A 57 -16.77 -3.39 14.19
C SER A 57 -18.00 -2.84 13.47
N GLU A 58 -18.92 -2.26 14.24
CA GLU A 58 -20.03 -1.45 13.70
C GLU A 58 -19.58 -0.04 13.30
N THR A 59 -18.35 0.34 13.65
CA THR A 59 -17.79 1.64 13.31
C THR A 59 -17.35 1.66 11.84
N SER A 60 -18.01 2.51 11.05
CA SER A 60 -17.59 2.75 9.67
C SER A 60 -16.22 3.44 9.61
N VAL A 61 -15.48 3.28 8.51
CA VAL A 61 -14.19 3.99 8.30
C VAL A 61 -14.35 5.51 8.44
N PRO A 62 -15.36 6.17 7.85
CA PRO A 62 -15.60 7.60 8.10
C PRO A 62 -15.85 7.94 9.58
N SER A 63 -16.67 7.14 10.28
CA SER A 63 -16.95 7.37 11.70
C SER A 63 -15.69 7.24 12.56
N ALA A 64 -14.86 6.22 12.28
CA ALA A 64 -13.57 6.02 12.95
C ALA A 64 -12.64 7.22 12.73
N LEU A 65 -12.56 7.72 11.49
CA LEU A 65 -11.73 8.88 11.16
C LEU A 65 -12.24 10.16 11.86
N ILE A 66 -13.55 10.41 11.87
CA ILE A 66 -14.14 11.57 12.56
C ILE A 66 -13.85 11.50 14.05
N HIS A 67 -13.99 10.34 14.67
CA HIS A 67 -13.72 10.14 16.09
C HIS A 67 -12.25 10.45 16.40
N LEU A 68 -11.34 9.83 15.65
CA LEU A 68 -9.90 10.04 15.78
C LEU A 68 -9.50 11.51 15.65
N LEU A 69 -10.06 12.24 14.67
CA LEU A 69 -9.77 13.66 14.47
C LEU A 69 -10.31 14.54 15.61
N LYS A 70 -11.42 14.16 16.24
CA LYS A 70 -12.01 14.88 17.38
C LYS A 70 -11.22 14.72 18.67
N GLU A 71 -10.60 13.55 18.88
CA GLU A 71 -9.80 13.28 20.09
C GLU A 71 -8.49 14.09 20.11
N GLY A 72 -8.01 14.56 18.96
CA GLY A 72 -6.95 15.58 18.86
C GLY A 72 -5.54 15.12 19.21
N ASP A 73 -5.36 13.90 19.73
CA ASP A 73 -4.06 13.32 20.06
C ASP A 73 -3.76 12.13 19.13
N TYR A 74 -3.17 12.43 17.97
CA TYR A 74 -2.76 11.41 17.03
C TYR A 74 -1.31 11.63 16.55
N ALA A 75 -0.39 10.87 17.13
CA ALA A 75 0.98 10.74 16.63
C ALA A 75 1.04 9.61 15.59
N TYR A 76 0.59 9.88 14.36
CA TYR A 76 0.83 8.97 13.24
C TYR A 76 2.17 9.29 12.59
N ASP A 77 3.07 8.31 12.55
CA ASP A 77 4.20 8.36 11.64
C ASP A 77 3.72 8.04 10.22
N LEU A 78 3.18 9.06 9.54
CA LEU A 78 2.85 8.99 8.12
C LEU A 78 4.11 8.93 7.23
N ALA A 79 5.28 9.27 7.79
CA ALA A 79 6.56 9.21 7.09
C ALA A 79 7.17 7.80 7.14
N GLY A 80 6.76 6.98 8.10
CA GLY A 80 7.09 5.58 8.23
C GLY A 80 6.70 4.85 6.95
N LYS A 81 7.71 4.44 6.17
CA LYS A 81 7.54 3.64 4.96
C LYS A 81 7.79 2.19 5.34
N PRO A 82 6.76 1.41 5.73
CA PRO A 82 6.95 0.01 6.07
C PRO A 82 7.26 -0.85 4.84
N TRP A 83 7.46 -0.24 3.66
CA TRP A 83 7.68 -0.93 2.40
C TRP A 83 8.67 -0.20 1.50
N GLN A 84 9.34 -0.98 0.64
CA GLN A 84 10.23 -0.46 -0.39
C GLN A 84 10.29 -1.40 -1.60
N PHE A 85 10.73 -0.88 -2.75
CA PHE A 85 11.17 -1.73 -3.86
C PHE A 85 12.62 -2.19 -3.65
N ALA A 86 12.93 -3.40 -4.10
CA ALA A 86 14.25 -4.00 -4.06
C ALA A 86 14.57 -4.64 -5.41
N ALA A 87 14.54 -3.83 -6.47
CA ALA A 87 14.92 -4.28 -7.80
C ALA A 87 16.43 -4.57 -7.83
N PRO A 88 16.87 -5.74 -8.33
CA PRO A 88 18.30 -6.09 -8.37
C PRO A 88 19.08 -5.32 -9.44
N TYR A 89 18.39 -4.64 -10.36
CA TYR A 89 18.94 -3.81 -11.42
C TYR A 89 17.95 -2.67 -11.73
N PRO A 90 18.41 -1.56 -12.34
CA PRO A 90 17.54 -0.43 -12.64
C PRO A 90 16.35 -0.82 -13.51
N VAL A 91 15.15 -0.52 -13.04
CA VAL A 91 13.91 -0.73 -13.79
C VAL A 91 13.05 0.52 -13.78
N SER A 92 12.06 0.57 -14.66
CA SER A 92 11.08 1.65 -14.65
C SER A 92 9.68 1.16 -14.92
N ALA A 93 8.71 1.85 -14.34
CA ALA A 93 7.30 1.65 -14.60
C ALA A 93 6.66 2.99 -14.94
N VAL A 94 5.64 2.98 -15.80
CA VAL A 94 4.78 4.16 -16.02
C VAL A 94 3.43 3.87 -15.41
N ILE A 95 3.04 4.68 -14.44
CA ILE A 95 1.70 4.65 -13.84
C ILE A 95 0.84 5.73 -14.48
N ARG A 96 -0.43 5.38 -14.71
CA ARG A 96 -1.48 6.33 -15.10
C ARG A 96 -2.21 6.77 -13.84
N SER A 97 -2.37 8.07 -13.64
CA SER A 97 -3.03 8.63 -12.46
C SER A 97 -3.90 9.83 -12.86
N ALA A 98 -4.62 10.40 -11.89
CA ALA A 98 -5.41 11.61 -12.12
C ALA A 98 -4.55 12.73 -12.76
N PRO A 99 -5.10 13.54 -13.68
CA PRO A 99 -4.36 14.58 -14.41
C PRO A 99 -3.57 15.53 -13.48
N GLU A 100 -4.14 15.84 -12.32
CA GLU A 100 -3.55 16.77 -11.35
C GLU A 100 -2.54 16.11 -10.39
N SER A 101 -2.31 14.81 -10.49
CA SER A 101 -1.40 14.06 -9.62
C SER A 101 0.06 14.54 -9.69
N HIS A 102 0.46 15.15 -10.82
CA HIS A 102 1.79 15.73 -11.02
C HIS A 102 2.15 16.81 -9.98
N LYS A 103 1.15 17.41 -9.30
CA LYS A 103 1.37 18.38 -8.22
C LYS A 103 1.92 17.75 -6.93
N TYR A 104 1.74 16.43 -6.77
CA TYR A 104 2.05 15.69 -5.54
C TYR A 104 3.28 14.79 -5.68
N LEU A 105 4.10 14.96 -6.73
CA LEU A 105 5.28 14.11 -6.95
C LEU A 105 6.28 14.13 -5.79
N ARG A 106 6.31 15.22 -5.00
CA ARG A 106 7.17 15.33 -3.81
C ARG A 106 6.85 14.25 -2.77
N ASP A 107 5.59 13.85 -2.65
CA ASP A 107 5.14 12.85 -1.66
C ASP A 107 5.74 11.46 -1.95
N ILE A 108 6.05 11.21 -3.23
CA ILE A 108 6.67 9.97 -3.71
C ILE A 108 8.10 10.17 -4.22
N ALA A 109 8.81 11.22 -3.79
CA ALA A 109 10.16 11.54 -4.28
C ALA A 109 11.16 10.37 -4.16
N HIS A 110 10.98 9.51 -3.16
CA HIS A 110 11.75 8.28 -2.94
C HIS A 110 11.60 7.21 -4.04
N LEU A 111 10.63 7.35 -4.94
CA LEU A 111 10.43 6.50 -6.12
C LEU A 111 10.94 7.17 -7.41
N SER A 112 11.70 8.26 -7.29
CA SER A 112 12.27 9.05 -8.39
C SER A 112 11.26 9.31 -9.53
N PRO A 113 10.11 9.95 -9.23
CA PRO A 113 9.04 10.13 -10.20
C PRO A 113 9.39 11.18 -11.27
N SER A 114 8.87 10.98 -12.47
CA SER A 114 8.97 11.92 -13.58
C SER A 114 7.63 12.01 -14.32
N TYR A 115 7.08 13.22 -14.44
CA TYR A 115 5.86 13.47 -15.21
C TYR A 115 6.17 13.48 -16.71
N GLN A 116 5.42 12.71 -17.49
CA GLN A 116 5.60 12.53 -18.93
C GLN A 116 4.47 13.16 -19.76
N GLY A 117 3.73 14.11 -19.19
CA GLY A 117 2.52 14.65 -19.81
C GLY A 117 1.28 13.80 -19.52
N ASN A 118 0.15 14.26 -20.06
CA ASN A 118 -1.10 13.51 -20.03
C ASN A 118 -1.23 12.66 -21.30
N ASP A 119 -1.83 11.48 -21.17
CA ASP A 119 -2.21 10.66 -22.32
C ASP A 119 -3.52 11.17 -22.98
N PRO A 120 -3.92 10.62 -24.15
CA PRO A 120 -5.12 11.06 -24.86
C PRO A 120 -6.44 10.87 -24.09
N GLU A 121 -6.46 10.01 -23.08
CA GLU A 121 -7.62 9.80 -22.20
C GLU A 121 -7.61 10.78 -21.00
N GLY A 122 -6.59 11.65 -20.92
CA GLY A 122 -6.47 12.69 -19.91
C GLY A 122 -5.77 12.25 -18.62
N PHE A 123 -5.20 11.04 -18.56
CA PHE A 123 -4.47 10.60 -17.37
C PHE A 123 -3.03 11.11 -17.37
N ALA A 124 -2.55 11.56 -16.21
CA ALA A 124 -1.15 11.87 -16.02
C ALA A 124 -0.31 10.59 -16.12
N ARG A 125 0.74 10.63 -16.94
CA ARG A 125 1.72 9.56 -17.03
C ARG A 125 2.90 9.88 -16.13
N ILE A 126 3.11 9.07 -15.10
CA ILE A 126 4.22 9.24 -14.15
C ILE A 126 5.16 8.05 -14.33
N ARG A 127 6.39 8.31 -14.76
CA ARG A 127 7.46 7.30 -14.79
C ARG A 127 8.13 7.23 -13.42
N LEU A 128 8.23 6.04 -12.87
CA LEU A 128 9.04 5.72 -11.69
C LEU A 128 10.35 5.08 -12.15
N SER A 129 11.45 5.39 -11.47
CA SER A 129 12.74 4.73 -11.67
C SER A 129 13.13 4.05 -10.35
N LEU A 130 13.30 2.72 -10.39
CA LEU A 130 13.46 1.86 -9.21
C LEU A 130 14.78 1.09 -9.25
#